data_AF-W9V9Z2-F1
#
_entry.id   AF-W9V9Z2-F1
#
_cell.length_a   1.000
_cell.length_b   1.000
_cell.length_c   1.000
_cell.angle_alpha   90.00
_cell.angle_beta   90.00
_cell.angle_gamma   90.00
#
_symmetry.space_group_name_H-M   'P 1'
#
loop_
_entity.id
_entity.type
_entity.pdbx_description
1 polymer ?
#
loop_
_entity_poly.entity_id
_entity_poly.type
_entity_poly.pdbx_seq_one_letter_code
_entity_poly.pdbx_strand_id
1 'polypeptide(L)'
;MMSQHERNTVDLEKFGFDLTGAPRTDEASVGTLGATQLPSTFGSGQLTPGERVVHGLVRDRNLLITENQVLQKEIDALKAQVARLEESVKINEHFAPESFNQELSRVGSMLQIYLQQSPDVARFSPFRQETMAAAGLMEYKRFVETNHLMLDSAQRTRLVLEYLPAYMFCVGDAVQLAANNMREEQLIRAYFNAPDTTLLPEELQEDLETVLPPCQQELRTQFQNELPNLR
;
A
#
# COMPACT_ATOMS: atom_id res chain seq x y z
N MET A 1 -0.09 47.90 -56.10
CA MET A 1 -0.49 46.56 -55.61
C MET A 1 0.47 46.22 -54.48
N MET A 2 0.06 46.38 -53.21
CA MET A 2 0.86 45.90 -52.07
C MET A 2 0.85 44.37 -52.08
N SER A 3 2.04 43.79 -51.93
CA SER A 3 2.28 42.37 -52.17
C SER A 3 1.64 41.52 -51.07
N GLN A 4 1.17 40.31 -51.41
CA GLN A 4 0.62 39.33 -50.45
C GLN A 4 1.55 39.09 -49.24
N HIS A 5 2.85 39.36 -49.38
CA HIS A 5 3.81 39.21 -48.31
C HIS A 5 3.58 40.17 -47.13
N GLU A 6 3.26 41.44 -47.39
CA GLU A 6 3.00 42.42 -46.31
C GLU A 6 1.71 42.10 -45.53
N ARG A 7 0.72 41.47 -46.19
CA ARG A 7 -0.51 41.02 -45.51
C ARG A 7 -0.24 39.82 -44.61
N ASN A 8 0.50 38.83 -45.12
CA ASN A 8 0.84 37.64 -44.34
C ASN A 8 1.72 37.98 -43.12
N THR A 9 2.64 38.95 -43.22
CA THR A 9 3.45 39.38 -42.06
C THR A 9 2.62 40.09 -41.00
N VAL A 10 1.66 40.94 -41.41
CA VAL A 10 0.75 41.63 -40.46
C VAL A 10 -0.19 40.65 -39.76
N ASP A 11 -0.68 39.62 -40.47
CA ASP A 11 -1.52 38.57 -39.86
C ASP A 11 -0.70 37.66 -38.91
N LEU A 12 0.57 37.36 -39.23
CA LEU A 12 1.48 36.64 -38.34
C LEU A 12 1.83 37.43 -37.08
N GLU A 13 2.02 38.75 -37.18
CA GLU A 13 2.30 39.62 -36.04
C GLU A 13 1.08 39.77 -35.12
N LYS A 14 -0.14 39.84 -35.68
CA LYS A 14 -1.39 39.83 -34.91
C LYS A 14 -1.63 38.49 -34.22
N PHE A 15 -1.31 37.38 -34.88
CA PHE A 15 -1.38 36.03 -34.30
C PHE A 15 -0.49 35.91 -33.05
N GLY A 16 0.70 36.50 -33.06
CA GLY A 16 1.58 36.56 -31.88
C GLY A 16 0.99 37.33 -30.69
N PHE A 17 0.11 38.31 -30.94
CA PHE A 17 -0.50 39.16 -29.91
C PHE A 17 -1.73 38.51 -29.25
N ASP A 18 -2.59 37.83 -30.02
CA ASP A 18 -3.82 37.19 -29.49
C ASP A 18 -3.55 35.94 -28.63
N LEU A 19 -2.33 35.41 -28.66
CA LEU A 19 -1.88 34.28 -27.83
C LEU A 19 -1.59 34.65 -26.36
N THR A 20 -1.69 35.93 -25.98
CA THR A 20 -1.38 36.41 -24.62
C THR A 20 -2.60 36.58 -23.70
N GLY A 21 -3.81 36.31 -24.18
CA GLY A 21 -5.05 36.44 -23.40
C GLY A 21 -5.23 35.32 -22.37
N ALA A 22 -5.34 35.68 -21.08
CA ALA A 22 -5.64 34.76 -19.98
C ALA A 22 -7.03 34.10 -20.14
N PRO A 23 -7.20 32.82 -19.74
CA PRO A 23 -8.44 32.06 -19.95
C PRO A 23 -9.58 32.54 -19.04
N ARG A 24 -10.78 32.68 -19.61
CA ARG A 24 -12.05 32.73 -18.86
C ARG A 24 -12.51 31.29 -18.55
N THR A 25 -12.79 31.00 -17.29
CA THR A 25 -13.08 29.64 -16.77
C THR A 25 -14.56 29.35 -16.56
N ASP A 26 -15.48 30.26 -16.95
CA ASP A 26 -16.79 30.31 -16.31
C ASP A 26 -17.98 29.83 -17.17
N GLU A 27 -17.75 29.10 -18.27
CA GLU A 27 -18.85 28.68 -19.18
C GLU A 27 -18.90 27.16 -19.36
N ALA A 28 -19.60 26.47 -18.46
CA ALA A 28 -20.04 25.10 -18.68
C ALA A 28 -21.30 25.09 -19.57
N SER A 29 -21.29 24.32 -20.66
CA SER A 29 -22.43 24.16 -21.57
C SER A 29 -23.02 22.75 -21.50
N VAL A 30 -24.35 22.64 -21.51
CA VAL A 30 -25.09 21.38 -21.36
C VAL A 30 -25.50 20.87 -22.74
N GLY A 31 -25.04 19.66 -23.11
CA GLY A 31 -25.38 19.02 -24.38
C GLY A 31 -26.83 18.48 -24.40
N THR A 32 -27.35 18.24 -25.61
CA THR A 32 -28.74 17.81 -25.90
C THR A 32 -29.19 16.47 -25.28
N LEU A 33 -28.30 15.75 -24.60
CA LEU A 33 -28.57 14.49 -23.89
C LEU A 33 -28.35 14.59 -22.36
N GLY A 34 -28.18 15.79 -21.81
CA GLY A 34 -28.06 16.02 -20.36
C GLY A 34 -26.69 15.67 -19.76
N ALA A 35 -25.72 15.25 -20.57
CA ALA A 35 -24.34 15.07 -20.13
C ALA A 35 -23.60 16.42 -20.10
N THR A 36 -22.95 16.71 -18.97
CA THR A 36 -22.05 17.86 -18.82
C THR A 36 -20.87 17.68 -19.76
N GLN A 37 -20.81 18.48 -20.83
CA GLN A 37 -19.68 18.48 -21.76
C GLN A 37 -18.69 19.56 -21.33
N LEU A 38 -17.40 19.19 -21.30
CA LEU A 38 -16.32 20.16 -21.19
C LEU A 38 -16.47 21.18 -22.33
N PRO A 39 -16.41 22.50 -22.06
CA PRO A 39 -16.59 23.50 -23.11
C PRO A 39 -15.57 23.31 -24.21
N SER A 40 -15.99 23.55 -25.45
CA SER A 40 -15.13 23.46 -26.62
C SER A 40 -13.89 24.34 -26.44
N THR A 41 -12.70 23.75 -26.46
CA THR A 41 -11.44 24.47 -26.26
C THR A 41 -11.02 25.28 -27.50
N PHE A 42 -11.72 25.11 -28.63
CA PHE A 42 -11.52 25.83 -29.88
C PHE A 42 -12.05 27.28 -29.78
N GLY A 43 -11.21 28.26 -30.12
CA GLY A 43 -11.60 29.68 -30.12
C GLY A 43 -12.79 29.95 -31.04
N SER A 44 -13.78 30.70 -30.54
CA SER A 44 -15.04 31.02 -31.23
C SER A 44 -14.96 32.25 -32.17
N GLY A 45 -13.78 32.87 -32.31
CA GLY A 45 -13.52 33.92 -33.30
C GLY A 45 -13.36 33.36 -34.72
N GLN A 46 -13.43 34.23 -35.74
CA GLN A 46 -13.23 33.92 -37.17
C GLN A 46 -11.80 33.41 -37.47
N LEU A 47 -11.44 32.25 -36.92
CA LEU A 47 -10.16 31.58 -37.07
C LEU A 47 -10.30 30.45 -38.08
N THR A 48 -9.29 30.28 -38.93
CA THR A 48 -9.25 29.16 -39.87
C THR A 48 -9.22 27.83 -39.09
N PRO A 49 -9.70 26.71 -39.66
CA PRO A 49 -9.76 25.43 -38.95
C PRO A 49 -8.42 24.98 -38.34
N GLY A 50 -7.29 25.31 -38.97
CA GLY A 50 -5.95 25.02 -38.45
C GLY A 50 -5.58 25.89 -37.24
N GLU A 51 -5.88 27.19 -37.29
CA GLU A 51 -5.62 28.13 -36.17
C GLU A 51 -6.46 27.79 -34.94
N ARG A 52 -7.70 27.30 -35.13
CA ARG A 52 -8.53 26.82 -34.01
C ARG A 52 -7.89 25.64 -33.29
N VAL A 53 -7.35 24.67 -34.03
CA VAL A 53 -6.68 23.49 -33.45
C VAL A 53 -5.43 23.90 -32.69
N VAL A 54 -4.61 24.79 -33.26
CA VAL A 54 -3.40 25.29 -32.58
C VAL A 54 -3.77 26.03 -31.30
N HIS A 55 -4.79 26.89 -31.31
CA HIS A 55 -5.26 27.57 -30.08
C HIS A 55 -5.79 26.59 -29.02
N GLY A 56 -6.52 25.55 -29.43
CA GLY A 56 -6.98 24.49 -28.52
C GLY A 56 -5.80 23.78 -27.86
N LEU A 57 -4.80 23.35 -28.64
CA LEU A 57 -3.60 22.68 -28.14
C LEU A 57 -2.76 23.55 -27.21
N VAL A 58 -2.64 24.86 -27.50
CA VAL A 58 -1.93 25.81 -26.63
C VAL A 58 -2.67 26.00 -25.30
N ARG A 59 -4.01 26.08 -25.33
CA ARG A 59 -4.84 26.15 -24.13
C ARG A 59 -4.70 24.87 -23.30
N ASP A 60 -4.79 23.71 -23.93
CA ASP A 60 -4.70 22.40 -23.24
C ASP A 60 -3.31 22.21 -22.64
N ARG A 61 -2.23 22.61 -23.35
CA ARG A 61 -0.88 22.63 -22.81
C ARG A 61 -0.78 23.50 -21.56
N ASN A 62 -1.35 24.70 -21.59
CA ASN A 62 -1.28 25.63 -20.46
C ASN A 62 -2.09 25.12 -19.25
N LEU A 63 -3.24 24.48 -19.51
CA LEU A 63 -4.04 23.80 -18.49
C LEU A 63 -3.22 22.67 -17.85
N LEU A 64 -2.65 21.78 -18.66
CA LEU A 64 -1.83 20.67 -18.19
C LEU A 64 -0.61 21.13 -17.40
N ILE A 65 0.05 22.22 -17.79
CA ILE A 65 1.16 22.81 -17.02
C ILE A 65 0.67 23.27 -15.64
N THR A 66 -0.50 23.90 -15.58
CA THR A 66 -1.08 24.39 -14.33
C THR A 66 -1.48 23.23 -13.42
N GLU A 67 -2.13 22.20 -13.95
CA GLU A 67 -2.48 20.98 -13.22
C GLU A 67 -1.23 20.27 -12.70
N ASN A 68 -0.17 20.17 -13.52
CA ASN A 68 1.09 19.56 -13.10
C ASN A 68 1.73 20.33 -11.94
N GLN A 69 1.67 21.67 -11.95
CA GLN A 69 2.14 22.50 -10.84
C GLN A 69 1.31 22.32 -9.56
N VAL A 70 0.00 22.15 -9.68
CA VAL A 70 -0.88 21.87 -8.52
C VAL A 70 -0.56 20.49 -7.94
N LEU A 71 -0.46 19.46 -8.78
CA LEU A 71 -0.09 18.12 -8.36
C LEU A 71 1.29 18.08 -7.70
N GLN A 72 2.26 18.83 -8.23
CA GLN A 72 3.58 18.92 -7.63
C GLN A 72 3.52 19.53 -6.21
N LYS A 73 2.71 20.58 -6.01
CA LYS A 73 2.49 21.18 -4.68
C LYS A 73 1.80 20.21 -3.73
N GLU A 74 0.83 19.44 -4.20
CA GLU A 74 0.17 18.41 -3.40
C GLU A 74 1.15 17.30 -2.99
N ILE A 75 2.00 16.85 -3.91
CA ILE A 75 3.06 15.87 -3.63
C ILE A 75 4.00 16.41 -2.55
N ASP A 76 4.43 17.67 -2.66
CA ASP A 76 5.35 18.27 -1.68
C ASP A 76 4.67 18.46 -0.31
N ALA A 77 3.39 18.83 -0.29
CA ALA A 77 2.61 18.93 0.94
C ALA A 77 2.42 17.55 1.62
N LEU A 78 2.12 16.51 0.84
CA LEU A 78 2.01 15.13 1.32
C LEU A 78 3.35 14.62 1.85
N LYS A 79 4.45 14.85 1.14
CA LYS A 79 5.81 14.51 1.63
C LYS A 79 6.11 15.17 2.97
N ALA A 80 5.75 16.44 3.14
CA ALA A 80 5.93 17.15 4.40
C ALA A 80 5.03 16.58 5.53
N GLN A 81 3.81 16.14 5.22
CA GLN A 81 2.96 15.45 6.18
C GLN A 81 3.53 14.10 6.60
N VAL A 82 4.01 13.30 5.65
CA VAL A 82 4.66 12.00 5.91
C VAL A 82 5.88 12.20 6.82
N ALA A 83 6.77 13.15 6.50
CA ALA A 83 7.94 13.42 7.32
C ALA A 83 7.58 13.80 8.77
N ARG A 84 6.55 14.64 8.96
CA ARG A 84 6.05 14.98 10.31
C ARG A 84 5.47 13.79 11.06
N LEU A 85 4.73 12.93 10.37
CA LEU A 85 4.17 11.71 10.96
C LEU A 85 5.28 10.74 11.38
N GLU A 86 6.27 10.52 10.51
CA GLU A 86 7.44 9.70 10.83
C GLU A 86 8.23 10.24 12.03
N GLU A 87 8.39 11.56 12.13
CA GLU A 87 9.03 12.20 13.28
C GLU A 87 8.21 12.03 14.57
N SER A 88 6.89 12.23 14.50
CA SER A 88 5.98 11.99 15.63
C SER A 88 6.03 10.55 16.13
N VAL A 89 6.06 9.57 15.21
CA VAL A 89 6.22 8.15 15.54
C VAL A 89 7.55 7.91 16.23
N LYS A 90 8.67 8.41 15.69
CA LYS A 90 9.99 8.26 16.32
C LYS A 90 10.06 8.86 17.72
N ILE A 91 9.46 10.03 17.92
CA ILE A 91 9.42 10.69 19.23
C ILE A 91 8.58 9.87 20.21
N ASN A 92 7.40 9.40 19.79
CA ASN A 92 6.55 8.57 20.64
C ASN A 92 7.21 7.22 20.97
N GLU A 93 7.90 6.60 20.02
CA GLU A 93 8.69 5.39 20.24
C GLU A 93 9.84 5.62 21.23
N HIS A 94 10.46 6.80 21.24
CA HIS A 94 11.52 7.14 22.17
C HIS A 94 11.04 7.23 23.63
N PHE A 95 9.78 7.62 23.83
CA PHE A 95 9.16 7.73 25.16
C PHE A 95 8.31 6.51 25.54
N ALA A 96 8.12 5.55 24.62
CA ALA A 96 7.51 4.26 24.93
C ALA A 96 8.52 3.38 25.71
N PRO A 97 8.10 2.74 26.81
CA PRO A 97 9.00 1.93 27.64
C PRO A 97 9.54 0.69 26.91
N GLU A 98 8.87 0.23 25.85
CA GLU A 98 9.31 -0.85 24.97
C GLU A 98 8.88 -0.53 23.54
N SER A 99 9.77 -0.66 22.56
CA SER A 99 9.40 -0.47 21.16
C SER A 99 8.69 -1.71 20.62
N PHE A 100 7.81 -1.54 19.65
CA PHE A 100 7.09 -2.67 19.05
C PHE A 100 8.05 -3.73 18.48
N ASN A 101 9.19 -3.33 17.93
CA ASN A 101 10.23 -4.25 17.46
C ASN A 101 10.86 -5.07 18.59
N GLN A 102 11.04 -4.49 19.79
CA GLN A 102 11.53 -5.21 20.96
C GLN A 102 10.49 -6.22 21.46
N GLU A 103 9.22 -5.83 21.45
CA GLU A 103 8.11 -6.73 21.79
C GLU A 103 8.06 -7.93 20.83
N LEU A 104 8.11 -7.69 19.53
CA LEU A 104 8.14 -8.76 18.51
C LEU A 104 9.35 -9.68 18.69
N SER A 105 10.54 -9.14 18.99
CA SER A 105 11.73 -9.95 19.26
C SER A 105 11.57 -10.84 20.49
N ARG A 106 10.94 -10.33 21.55
CA ARG A 106 10.63 -11.09 22.76
C ARG A 106 9.60 -12.19 22.48
N VAL A 107 8.53 -11.87 21.75
CA VAL A 107 7.51 -12.86 21.36
C VAL A 107 8.12 -13.96 20.50
N GLY A 108 8.95 -13.60 19.51
CA GLY A 108 9.67 -14.58 18.70
C GLY A 108 10.53 -15.52 19.55
N SER A 109 11.24 -14.99 20.55
CA SER A 109 12.02 -15.79 21.50
C SER A 109 11.14 -16.70 22.34
N MET A 110 9.99 -16.22 22.83
CA MET A 110 9.03 -17.03 23.59
C MET A 110 8.47 -18.19 22.75
N LEU A 111 8.13 -17.95 21.49
CA LEU A 111 7.64 -18.98 20.57
C LEU A 111 8.71 -20.04 20.30
N GLN A 112 9.96 -19.64 20.08
CA GLN A 112 11.07 -20.58 19.90
C GLN A 112 11.31 -21.43 21.15
N ILE A 113 11.33 -20.81 22.34
CA ILE A 113 11.50 -21.52 23.61
C ILE A 113 10.36 -22.52 23.82
N TYR A 114 9.12 -22.11 23.54
CA TYR A 114 7.95 -22.98 23.64
C TYR A 114 8.10 -24.20 22.72
N LEU A 115 8.48 -23.99 21.46
CA LEU A 115 8.69 -25.09 20.51
C LEU A 115 9.78 -26.04 21.00
N GLN A 116 10.92 -25.53 21.48
CA GLN A 116 12.02 -26.36 22.00
C GLN A 116 11.64 -27.20 23.23
N GLN A 117 10.70 -26.72 24.04
CA GLN A 117 10.22 -27.42 25.23
C GLN A 117 9.09 -28.40 24.94
N SER A 118 8.41 -28.26 23.78
CA SER A 118 7.27 -29.12 23.43
C SER A 118 7.73 -30.47 22.89
N PRO A 119 7.22 -31.60 23.41
CA PRO A 119 7.56 -32.93 22.89
C PRO A 119 7.04 -33.14 21.46
N ASP A 120 5.92 -32.48 21.11
CA ASP A 120 5.28 -32.61 19.80
C ASP A 120 6.09 -31.97 18.68
N VAL A 121 7.08 -31.14 19.02
CA VAL A 121 7.97 -30.50 18.05
C VAL A 121 8.92 -31.50 17.39
N ALA A 122 9.19 -32.63 18.04
CA ALA A 122 10.24 -33.57 17.63
C ALA A 122 9.98 -34.19 16.24
N ARG A 123 8.73 -34.17 15.76
CA ARG A 123 8.37 -34.63 14.41
C ARG A 123 8.77 -33.66 13.30
N PHE A 124 9.10 -32.41 13.62
CA PHE A 124 9.44 -31.37 12.66
C PHE A 124 10.94 -31.13 12.58
N SER A 125 11.44 -30.85 11.38
CA SER A 125 12.83 -30.44 11.18
C SER A 125 13.09 -29.08 11.84
N PRO A 126 14.33 -28.77 12.28
CA PRO A 126 14.67 -27.46 12.85
C PRO A 126 14.28 -26.30 11.92
N PHE A 127 14.44 -26.52 10.61
CA PHE A 127 14.02 -25.56 9.58
C PHE A 127 12.53 -25.24 9.65
N ARG A 128 11.69 -26.27 9.81
CA ARG A 128 10.24 -26.10 9.91
C ARG A 128 9.83 -25.51 11.26
N GLN A 129 10.54 -25.83 12.33
CA GLN A 129 10.33 -25.19 13.63
C GLN A 129 10.53 -23.67 13.57
N GLU A 130 11.56 -23.22 12.84
CA GLU A 130 11.75 -21.78 12.57
C GLU A 130 10.59 -21.19 11.77
N THR A 131 10.12 -21.88 10.73
CA THR A 131 8.96 -21.46 9.92
C THR A 131 7.69 -21.35 10.77
N MET A 132 7.45 -22.32 11.66
CA MET A 132 6.32 -22.31 12.59
C MET A 132 6.37 -21.09 13.52
N ALA A 133 7.53 -20.82 14.12
CA ALA A 133 7.73 -19.66 14.97
C ALA A 133 7.55 -18.34 14.21
N ALA A 134 8.08 -18.24 12.99
CA ALA A 134 7.93 -17.07 12.14
C ALA A 134 6.46 -16.81 11.77
N ALA A 135 5.72 -17.86 11.40
CA ALA A 135 4.29 -17.76 11.11
C ALA A 135 3.49 -17.31 12.33
N GLY A 136 3.78 -17.85 13.52
CA GLY A 136 3.15 -17.43 14.77
C GLY A 136 3.42 -15.96 15.11
N LEU A 137 4.66 -15.50 14.92
CA LEU A 137 5.05 -14.11 15.12
C LEU A 137 4.33 -13.18 14.12
N MET A 138 4.17 -13.61 12.86
CA MET A 138 3.46 -12.86 11.84
C MET A 138 1.98 -12.66 12.21
N GLU A 139 1.28 -13.70 12.67
CA GLU A 139 -0.11 -13.58 13.11
C GLU A 139 -0.26 -12.71 14.36
N TYR A 140 0.68 -12.83 15.30
CA TYR A 140 0.74 -11.94 16.47
C TYR A 140 0.88 -10.47 16.05
N LYS A 141 1.87 -10.17 15.20
CA LYS A 141 2.11 -8.83 14.66
C LYS A 141 0.83 -8.29 14.02
N ARG A 142 0.21 -9.08 13.13
CA ARG A 142 -1.02 -8.66 12.44
C ARG A 142 -2.15 -8.38 13.42
N PHE A 143 -2.33 -9.21 14.44
CA PHE A 143 -3.39 -9.02 15.44
C PHE A 143 -3.21 -7.72 16.24
N VAL A 144 -1.98 -7.44 16.70
CA VAL A 144 -1.66 -6.22 17.44
C VAL A 144 -1.85 -4.98 16.58
N GLU A 145 -1.34 -5.01 15.34
CA GLU A 145 -1.45 -3.90 14.39
C GLU A 145 -2.90 -3.61 14.01
N THR A 146 -3.69 -4.65 13.72
CA THR A 146 -5.11 -4.51 13.29
C THR A 146 -5.98 -3.89 14.40
N ASN A 147 -5.68 -4.21 15.67
CA ASN A 147 -6.48 -3.76 16.80
C ASN A 147 -5.87 -2.55 17.54
N HIS A 148 -4.72 -2.04 17.07
CA HIS A 148 -3.96 -0.95 17.70
C HIS A 148 -3.76 -1.15 19.21
N LEU A 149 -3.42 -2.37 19.61
CA LEU A 149 -3.30 -2.74 21.02
C LEU A 149 -1.90 -2.41 21.56
N MET A 150 -1.85 -1.88 22.78
CA MET A 150 -0.65 -1.96 23.62
C MET A 150 -0.91 -3.05 24.65
N LEU A 151 -0.24 -4.19 24.52
CA LEU A 151 -0.46 -5.34 25.38
C LEU A 151 0.46 -5.25 26.60
N ASP A 152 -0.09 -5.55 27.78
CA ASP A 152 0.73 -5.77 28.95
C ASP A 152 1.47 -7.12 28.88
N SER A 153 2.39 -7.36 29.82
CA SER A 153 3.15 -8.61 29.80
C SER A 153 2.31 -9.86 30.02
N ALA A 154 1.22 -9.78 30.80
CA ALA A 154 0.39 -10.93 31.13
C ALA A 154 -0.53 -11.31 29.95
N GLN A 155 -1.14 -10.31 29.33
CA GLN A 155 -1.94 -10.41 28.12
C GLN A 155 -1.12 -10.98 26.96
N ARG A 156 0.09 -10.45 26.74
CA ARG A 156 1.03 -10.99 25.76
C ARG A 156 1.34 -12.45 26.02
N THR A 157 1.71 -12.81 27.25
CA THR A 157 2.04 -14.21 27.60
C THR A 157 0.85 -15.13 27.37
N ARG A 158 -0.37 -14.70 27.71
CA ARG A 158 -1.59 -15.45 27.42
C ARG A 158 -1.76 -15.70 25.92
N LEU A 159 -1.71 -14.63 25.11
CA LEU A 159 -1.84 -14.73 23.66
C LEU A 159 -0.82 -15.69 23.04
N VAL A 160 0.43 -15.57 23.50
CA VAL A 160 1.57 -16.31 22.94
C VAL A 160 1.62 -17.77 23.38
N LEU A 161 1.27 -18.08 24.62
CA LEU A 161 1.41 -19.44 25.15
C LEU A 161 0.11 -20.25 25.11
N GLU A 162 -1.06 -19.62 25.07
CA GLU A 162 -2.34 -20.35 25.06
C GLU A 162 -2.88 -20.57 23.64
N TYR A 163 -2.77 -19.57 22.75
CA TYR A 163 -3.44 -19.63 21.43
C TYR A 163 -2.48 -19.87 20.26
N LEU A 164 -1.32 -19.19 20.24
CA LEU A 164 -0.37 -19.36 19.13
C LEU A 164 0.19 -20.78 18.95
N PRO A 165 0.37 -21.63 19.98
CA PRO A 165 0.89 -22.98 19.78
C PRO A 165 0.09 -23.86 18.82
N ALA A 166 -1.24 -23.87 18.96
CA ALA A 166 -2.11 -24.66 18.11
C ALA A 166 -1.97 -24.24 16.64
N TYR A 167 -1.92 -22.94 16.40
CA TYR A 167 -1.67 -22.37 15.08
C TYR A 167 -0.29 -22.77 14.53
N MET A 168 0.78 -22.63 15.33
CA MET A 168 2.14 -23.00 14.92
C MET A 168 2.21 -24.45 14.45
N PHE A 169 1.61 -25.38 15.19
CA PHE A 169 1.58 -26.79 14.82
C PHE A 169 0.78 -27.05 13.55
N CYS A 170 -0.37 -26.39 13.39
CA CYS A 170 -1.17 -26.46 12.17
C CYS A 170 -0.38 -25.96 10.94
N VAL A 171 0.37 -24.86 11.08
CA VAL A 171 1.24 -24.35 10.01
C VAL A 171 2.36 -25.32 9.69
N GLY A 172 2.97 -25.96 10.69
CA GLY A 172 4.00 -26.98 10.46
C GLY A 172 3.49 -28.12 9.55
N ASP A 173 2.28 -28.60 9.81
CA ASP A 173 1.62 -29.64 8.99
C ASP A 173 1.20 -29.09 7.61
N ALA A 174 0.68 -27.86 7.55
CA ALA A 174 0.26 -27.21 6.30
C ALA A 174 1.44 -26.94 5.35
N VAL A 175 2.58 -26.48 5.87
CA VAL A 175 3.80 -26.24 5.07
C VAL A 175 4.34 -27.55 4.51
N GLN A 176 4.24 -28.65 5.26
CA GLN A 176 4.60 -29.97 4.75
C GLN A 176 3.72 -30.43 3.59
N LEU A 177 2.47 -29.97 3.54
CA LEU A 177 1.54 -30.29 2.45
C LEU A 177 1.73 -29.37 1.24
N ALA A 178 2.02 -28.08 1.46
CA ALA A 178 2.18 -27.10 0.40
C ALA A 178 3.56 -27.15 -0.28
N ALA A 179 4.63 -27.44 0.46
CA ALA A 179 5.98 -27.45 -0.12
C ALA A 179 6.33 -28.82 -0.69
N ASN A 180 6.62 -28.85 -1.99
CA ASN A 180 7.05 -30.07 -2.68
C ASN A 180 8.55 -30.36 -2.49
N ASN A 181 9.34 -29.33 -2.19
CA ASN A 181 10.78 -29.43 -2.05
C ASN A 181 11.34 -28.41 -1.05
N MET A 182 12.62 -28.60 -0.67
CA MET A 182 13.32 -27.73 0.28
C MET A 182 13.44 -26.27 -0.19
N ARG A 183 13.44 -26.02 -1.50
CA ARG A 183 13.52 -24.66 -2.04
C ARG A 183 12.22 -23.91 -1.82
N GLU A 184 11.08 -24.57 -1.99
CA GLU A 184 9.77 -24.02 -1.66
C GLU A 184 9.63 -23.79 -0.16
N GLU A 185 10.04 -24.73 0.70
CA GLU A 185 10.07 -24.51 2.16
C GLU A 185 10.90 -23.25 2.53
N GLN A 186 12.02 -23.01 1.83
CA GLN A 186 12.83 -21.80 2.02
C GLN A 186 12.12 -20.51 1.61
N LEU A 187 11.38 -20.52 0.51
CA LEU A 187 10.58 -19.39 0.06
C LEU A 187 9.44 -19.10 1.04
N ILE A 188 8.75 -20.14 1.51
CA ILE A 188 7.71 -20.03 2.53
C ILE A 188 8.26 -19.42 3.82
N ARG A 189 9.43 -19.89 4.28
CA ARG A 189 10.08 -19.31 5.47
C ARG A 189 10.44 -17.84 5.26
N ALA A 190 10.98 -17.48 4.10
CA ALA A 190 11.29 -16.09 3.78
C ALA A 190 10.02 -15.22 3.79
N TYR A 191 8.93 -15.73 3.22
CA TYR A 191 7.62 -15.08 3.23
C TYR A 191 7.10 -14.82 4.64
N PHE A 192 7.13 -15.80 5.55
CA PHE A 192 6.67 -15.59 6.92
C PHE A 192 7.54 -14.60 7.72
N ASN A 193 8.83 -14.47 7.40
CA ASN A 193 9.71 -13.50 8.06
C ASN A 193 9.53 -12.08 7.51
N ALA A 194 9.24 -11.95 6.21
CA ALA A 194 9.14 -10.65 5.55
C ALA A 194 8.09 -10.69 4.42
N PRO A 195 6.79 -10.73 4.77
CA PRO A 195 5.71 -10.90 3.79
C PRO A 195 5.60 -9.72 2.81
N ASP A 196 5.97 -8.52 3.25
CA ASP A 196 5.87 -7.30 2.44
C ASP A 196 6.94 -7.23 1.32
N THR A 197 8.02 -8.01 1.44
CA THR A 197 9.17 -7.93 0.52
C THR A 197 9.38 -9.21 -0.29
N THR A 198 8.81 -10.32 0.16
CA THR A 198 9.05 -11.63 -0.44
C THR A 198 7.91 -11.99 -1.37
N LEU A 199 8.20 -12.08 -2.67
CA LEU A 199 7.26 -12.57 -3.67
C LEU A 199 7.37 -14.09 -3.77
N LEU A 200 6.25 -14.77 -3.57
CA LEU A 200 6.12 -16.21 -3.79
C LEU A 200 5.78 -16.47 -5.28
N PRO A 201 6.24 -17.60 -5.85
CA PRO A 201 5.71 -18.10 -7.12
C PRO A 201 4.19 -18.32 -7.01
N GLU A 202 3.45 -18.06 -8.09
CA GLU A 202 1.98 -18.12 -8.12
C GLU A 202 1.43 -19.48 -7.66
N GLU A 203 2.02 -20.58 -8.15
CA GLU A 203 1.64 -21.95 -7.76
C GLU A 203 1.79 -22.18 -6.24
N LEU A 204 2.93 -21.76 -5.68
CA LEU A 204 3.21 -21.93 -4.25
C LEU A 204 2.32 -21.03 -3.37
N GLN A 205 1.95 -19.86 -3.89
CA GLN A 205 1.02 -18.96 -3.24
C GLN A 205 -0.39 -19.57 -3.21
N GLU A 206 -0.87 -20.12 -4.32
CA GLU A 206 -2.18 -20.79 -4.40
C GLU A 206 -2.26 -22.00 -3.46
N ASP A 207 -1.18 -22.79 -3.37
CA ASP A 207 -1.08 -23.90 -2.44
C ASP A 207 -1.16 -23.42 -0.98
N LEU A 208 -0.41 -22.36 -0.62
CA LEU A 208 -0.46 -21.77 0.72
C LEU A 208 -1.83 -21.16 1.05
N GLU A 209 -2.45 -20.47 0.10
CA GLU A 209 -3.80 -19.91 0.24
C GLU A 209 -4.86 -20.99 0.43
N THR A 210 -4.59 -22.22 -0.03
CA THR A 210 -5.48 -23.36 0.21
C THR A 210 -5.28 -23.95 1.60
N VAL A 211 -4.04 -24.08 2.08
CA VAL A 211 -3.74 -24.82 3.33
C VAL A 211 -3.74 -23.96 4.60
N LEU A 212 -3.46 -22.67 4.51
CA LEU A 212 -3.35 -21.79 5.68
C LEU A 212 -4.68 -21.30 6.28
N PRO A 213 -5.74 -21.00 5.50
CA PRO A 213 -6.97 -20.44 6.06
C PRO A 213 -7.61 -21.27 7.18
N PRO A 214 -7.66 -22.61 7.11
CA PRO A 214 -8.18 -23.42 8.22
C PRO A 214 -7.43 -23.18 9.53
N CYS A 215 -6.10 -23.10 9.49
CA CYS A 215 -5.28 -22.80 10.66
C CYS A 215 -5.55 -21.39 11.20
N GLN A 216 -5.68 -20.42 10.30
CA GLN A 216 -5.89 -19.02 10.66
C GLN A 216 -7.29 -18.75 11.21
N GLN A 217 -8.32 -19.40 10.70
CA GLN A 217 -9.71 -19.18 11.13
C GLN A 217 -9.89 -19.54 12.61
N GLU A 218 -9.35 -20.67 13.03
CA GLU A 218 -9.41 -21.09 14.44
C GLU A 218 -8.73 -20.07 15.35
N LEU A 219 -7.49 -19.69 15.02
CA LEU A 219 -6.74 -18.69 15.80
C LEU A 219 -7.46 -17.35 15.87
N ARG A 220 -7.94 -16.84 14.73
CA ARG A 220 -8.64 -15.55 14.65
C ARG A 220 -9.93 -15.56 15.45
N THR A 221 -10.65 -16.66 15.47
CA THR A 221 -11.87 -16.82 16.28
C THR A 221 -11.54 -16.77 17.76
N GLN A 222 -10.50 -17.47 18.19
CA GLN A 222 -10.03 -17.44 19.57
C GLN A 222 -9.59 -16.03 19.99
N PHE A 223 -8.82 -15.35 19.14
CA PHE A 223 -8.41 -13.96 19.36
C PHE A 223 -9.61 -13.00 19.44
N GLN A 224 -10.61 -13.15 18.57
CA GLN A 224 -11.81 -12.32 18.62
C GLN A 224 -12.60 -12.50 19.92
N ASN A 225 -12.66 -13.71 20.45
CA ASN A 225 -13.32 -14.00 21.73
C ASN A 225 -12.54 -13.41 22.92
N GLU A 226 -11.22 -13.30 22.83
CA GLU A 226 -10.39 -12.71 23.87
C GLU A 226 -10.27 -11.19 23.82
N LEU A 227 -10.55 -10.55 22.67
CA LEU A 227 -10.50 -9.08 22.53
C LEU A 227 -11.21 -8.30 23.65
N PRO A 228 -12.41 -8.71 24.15
CA PRO A 228 -13.06 -8.03 25.26
C PRO A 228 -12.27 -8.05 26.58
N ASN A 229 -11.44 -9.08 26.79
CA ASN A 229 -10.60 -9.23 27.99
C ASN A 229 -9.29 -8.46 27.91
N LEU A 230 -8.96 -7.93 26.73
CA LEU A 230 -7.72 -7.20 26.44
C LEU A 230 -7.90 -5.67 26.45
N ARG A 231 -9.15 -5.18 26.48
CA ARG A 231 -9.50 -3.74 26.45
C ARG A 231 -9.71 -3.14 27.84
#